data_AF-A0A7X7TXZ5-F1
#
_entry.id   AF-A0A7X7TXZ5-F1
#
_cell.length_a   1.000
_cell.length_b   1.000
_cell.length_c   1.000
_cell.angle_alpha   90.00
_cell.angle_beta   90.00
_cell.angle_gamma   90.00
#
_symmetry.space_group_name_H-M   'P 1'
#
loop_
_entity.id
_entity.type
_entity.pdbx_description
1 polymer ?
#
loop_
_entity_poly.entity_id
_entity_poly.type
_entity_poly.pdbx_seq_one_letter_code
_entity_poly.pdbx_strand_id
1 'polypeptide(L)'
;MRWIRFAVLVLAASLLQATLMDVLRIGGGVKPDLLLILLVFFGSRCNSTDGVITSFAIGFIADLIAPIGGVMGPRILSFGLFGTLLPDVQRVFSLRRPLYQGGAIFFIGVLTAVLSYLLASLRIEGGRISLLILFLWQPLYSGILGPLFSLPVGWWMHMNRKSRNPYGRGPRF
;
A
#
# COMPACT_ATOMS: atom_id res chain seq x y z
N MET A 1 -10.54 -2.60 -13.82
CA MET A 1 -9.06 -2.49 -13.79
C MET A 1 -8.39 -3.07 -15.04
N ARG A 2 -7.18 -2.63 -15.42
CA ARG A 2 -6.32 -3.35 -16.39
C ARG A 2 -5.44 -4.35 -15.60
N TRP A 3 -6.02 -5.49 -15.24
CA TRP A 3 -5.45 -6.51 -14.34
C TRP A 3 -4.02 -6.94 -14.69
N ILE A 4 -3.71 -7.07 -15.98
CA ILE A 4 -2.37 -7.45 -16.44
C ILE A 4 -1.31 -6.40 -16.03
N ARG A 5 -1.63 -5.11 -16.16
CA ARG A 5 -0.71 -4.02 -15.79
C ARG A 5 -0.51 -3.94 -14.28
N PHE A 6 -1.57 -4.21 -13.52
CA PHE A 6 -1.50 -4.33 -12.07
C PHE A 6 -0.55 -5.46 -11.67
N ALA A 7 -0.75 -6.67 -12.20
CA ALA A 7 0.10 -7.82 -11.91
C ALA A 7 1.57 -7.56 -12.23
N VAL A 8 1.85 -6.95 -13.40
CA VAL A 8 3.22 -6.57 -13.79
C VAL A 8 3.82 -5.55 -12.83
N LEU A 9 3.07 -4.54 -12.38
CA LEU A 9 3.58 -3.54 -11.43
C LEU A 9 3.83 -4.13 -10.05
N VAL A 10 2.95 -5.02 -9.57
CA VAL A 10 3.14 -5.67 -8.27
C VAL A 10 4.33 -6.63 -8.33
N LEU A 11 4.52 -7.37 -9.43
CA LEU A 11 5.70 -8.21 -9.66
C LEU A 11 6.99 -7.40 -9.80
N ALA A 12 6.94 -6.27 -10.52
CA ALA A 12 8.11 -5.40 -10.62
C ALA A 12 8.46 -4.80 -9.26
N ALA A 13 7.46 -4.33 -8.50
CA ALA A 13 7.65 -3.78 -7.16
C ALA A 13 8.17 -4.85 -6.17
N SER A 14 7.68 -6.09 -6.25
CA SER A 14 8.17 -7.17 -5.40
C SER A 14 9.62 -7.54 -5.71
N LEU A 15 9.97 -7.65 -6.99
CA LEU A 15 11.35 -7.90 -7.41
C LEU A 15 12.27 -6.76 -6.99
N LEU A 16 11.84 -5.51 -7.15
CA LEU A 16 12.60 -4.33 -6.71
C LEU A 16 12.75 -4.30 -5.17
N GLN A 17 11.70 -4.68 -4.45
CA GLN A 17 11.72 -4.76 -2.99
C GLN A 17 12.63 -5.89 -2.48
N ALA A 18 12.70 -7.02 -3.19
CA ALA A 18 13.58 -8.13 -2.86
C ALA A 18 15.04 -7.87 -3.24
N THR A 19 15.31 -7.20 -4.36
CA THR A 19 16.67 -7.04 -4.92
C THR A 19 17.30 -5.68 -4.63
N LEU A 20 16.57 -4.59 -4.88
CA LEU A 20 17.09 -3.22 -4.86
C LEU A 20 17.05 -2.60 -3.46
N MET A 21 16.06 -2.97 -2.64
CA MET A 21 15.93 -2.44 -1.28
C MET A 21 16.90 -3.07 -0.29
N ASP A 22 17.62 -4.14 -0.66
CA ASP A 22 18.77 -4.61 0.12
C ASP A 22 20.03 -3.75 -0.13
N VAL A 23 20.17 -3.18 -1.33
CA VAL A 23 21.27 -2.27 -1.68
C VAL A 23 21.03 -0.85 -1.15
N LEU A 24 19.77 -0.40 -1.12
CA LEU A 24 19.35 0.92 -0.60
C LEU A 24 19.20 0.97 0.93
N ARG A 25 19.79 0.01 1.66
CA ARG A 25 19.84 0.02 3.13
C ARG A 25 20.74 1.16 3.61
N ILE A 26 20.16 2.34 3.79
CA ILE A 26 20.89 3.48 4.33
C ILE A 26 20.81 3.45 5.87
N GLY A 27 21.99 3.33 6.51
CA GLY A 27 22.29 3.88 7.84
C GLY A 27 21.54 3.35 9.07
N GLY A 28 20.65 2.35 8.96
CA GLY A 28 19.93 1.84 10.14
C GLY A 28 19.00 0.64 9.93
N GLY A 29 19.07 -0.04 8.78
CA GLY A 29 18.22 -1.22 8.50
C GLY A 29 16.76 -0.91 8.15
N VAL A 30 16.40 0.36 7.98
CA VAL A 30 15.04 0.76 7.55
C VAL A 30 14.92 0.60 6.03
N LYS A 31 13.96 -0.22 5.57
CA LYS A 31 13.64 -0.40 4.14
C LYS A 31 12.29 0.26 3.83
N PRO A 32 12.15 1.04 2.74
CA PRO A 32 10.84 1.54 2.32
C PRO A 32 9.98 0.39 1.78
N ASP A 33 8.68 0.44 2.05
CA ASP A 33 7.73 -0.60 1.64
C ASP A 33 7.02 -0.15 0.36
N LEU A 34 7.55 -0.61 -0.78
CA LEU A 34 7.00 -0.31 -2.11
C LEU A 34 5.59 -0.89 -2.26
N LEU A 35 5.34 -2.06 -1.69
CA LEU A 35 4.03 -2.71 -1.71
C LEU A 35 2.99 -1.89 -0.93
N LEU A 36 3.36 -1.29 0.20
CA LEU A 36 2.50 -0.34 0.92
C LEU A 36 2.17 0.89 0.06
N ILE A 37 3.14 1.44 -0.66
CA ILE A 37 2.91 2.58 -1.58
C ILE A 37 1.92 2.18 -2.67
N LEU A 38 2.09 1.00 -3.27
CA LEU A 38 1.17 0.45 -4.26
C LEU A 38 -0.24 0.25 -3.67
N LEU A 39 -0.33 -0.30 -2.45
CA LEU A 39 -1.60 -0.50 -1.75
C LEU A 39 -2.37 0.81 -1.64
N VAL A 40 -1.71 1.89 -1.19
CA VAL A 40 -2.38 3.18 -1.05
C VAL A 40 -2.71 3.82 -2.39
N PHE A 41 -1.83 3.66 -3.38
CA PHE A 41 -2.10 4.14 -4.73
C PHE A 41 -3.32 3.46 -5.36
N PHE A 42 -3.43 2.14 -5.26
CA PHE A 42 -4.56 1.40 -5.79
C PHE A 42 -5.82 1.64 -4.95
N GLY A 43 -5.74 1.53 -3.63
CA GLY A 43 -6.89 1.79 -2.75
C GLY A 43 -7.49 3.19 -2.96
N SER A 44 -6.68 4.19 -3.33
CA SER A 44 -7.14 5.54 -3.65
C SER A 44 -7.54 5.79 -5.12
N ARG A 45 -7.49 4.80 -6.01
CA ARG A 45 -7.86 4.98 -7.43
C ARG A 45 -8.78 3.89 -7.98
N CYS A 46 -8.93 2.76 -7.31
CA CYS A 46 -9.82 1.68 -7.68
C CYS A 46 -11.28 1.96 -7.29
N ASN A 47 -12.22 1.23 -7.92
CA ASN A 47 -13.53 1.01 -7.31
C ASN A 47 -13.41 0.06 -6.10
N SER A 48 -14.37 0.10 -5.18
CA SER A 48 -14.31 -0.63 -3.90
C SER A 48 -14.00 -2.13 -4.08
N THR A 49 -14.66 -2.83 -5.01
CA THR A 49 -14.41 -4.26 -5.30
C THR A 49 -13.00 -4.54 -5.84
N ASP A 50 -12.53 -3.75 -6.81
CA ASP A 50 -11.17 -3.85 -7.35
C ASP A 50 -10.12 -3.51 -6.25
N GLY A 51 -10.43 -2.57 -5.36
CA GLY A 51 -9.59 -2.19 -4.22
C GLY A 51 -9.38 -3.33 -3.22
N VAL A 52 -10.44 -4.08 -2.89
CA VAL A 52 -10.36 -5.26 -2.01
C VAL A 52 -9.47 -6.34 -2.61
N ILE A 53 -9.67 -6.70 -3.88
CA ILE A 53 -8.89 -7.79 -4.49
C ILE A 53 -7.41 -7.41 -4.58
N THR A 54 -7.13 -6.16 -4.96
CA THR A 54 -5.75 -5.66 -5.06
C THR A 54 -5.08 -5.57 -3.70
N SER A 55 -5.79 -5.18 -2.64
CA SER A 55 -5.22 -5.10 -1.30
C SER A 55 -4.83 -6.46 -0.73
N PHE A 56 -5.68 -7.46 -0.91
CA PHE A 56 -5.38 -8.85 -0.53
C PHE A 56 -4.21 -9.42 -1.35
N ALA A 57 -4.18 -9.18 -2.66
CA ALA A 57 -3.09 -9.66 -3.52
C ALA A 57 -1.74 -9.03 -3.15
N ILE A 58 -1.71 -7.72 -2.88
CA ILE A 58 -0.49 -7.03 -2.44
C ILE A 58 -0.07 -7.53 -1.06
N GLY A 59 -1.02 -7.71 -0.13
CA GLY A 59 -0.77 -8.27 1.20
C GLY A 59 -0.15 -9.65 1.14
N PHE A 60 -0.66 -10.52 0.26
CA PHE A 60 -0.13 -11.87 0.01
C PHE A 60 1.30 -11.85 -0.49
N ILE A 61 1.57 -11.00 -1.47
CA ILE A 61 2.92 -10.87 -2.03
C ILE A 61 3.90 -10.29 -0.98
N ALA A 62 3.45 -9.32 -0.18
CA ALA A 62 4.26 -8.73 0.89
C ALA A 62 4.64 -9.77 1.96
N ASP A 63 3.72 -10.67 2.23
CA ASP A 63 3.88 -11.76 3.19
C ASP A 63 4.81 -12.87 2.69
N LEU A 64 4.82 -13.15 1.38
CA LEU A 64 5.75 -14.08 0.74
C LEU A 64 7.21 -13.56 0.73
N ILE A 65 7.41 -12.26 0.50
CA ILE A 65 8.75 -11.68 0.33
C ILE A 65 9.39 -11.36 1.68
N ALA A 66 8.59 -10.85 2.62
CA ALA A 66 9.06 -10.36 3.90
C ALA A 66 8.16 -10.89 5.04
N PRO A 67 8.20 -12.21 5.30
CA PRO A 67 7.42 -12.82 6.38
C PRO A 67 7.85 -12.21 7.72
N ILE A 68 6.85 -11.84 8.52
CA ILE A 68 7.10 -11.25 9.85
C ILE A 68 7.27 -12.41 10.83
N GLY A 69 8.49 -12.55 11.38
CA GLY A 69 8.80 -13.63 12.33
C GLY A 69 8.77 -15.02 11.72
N GLY A 70 9.03 -15.16 10.40
CA GLY A 70 8.99 -16.45 9.71
C GLY A 70 7.58 -17.00 9.46
N VAL A 71 6.56 -16.22 9.80
CA VAL A 71 5.15 -16.60 9.66
C VAL A 71 4.52 -15.85 8.49
N MET A 72 3.82 -16.60 7.65
CA MET A 72 2.89 -16.07 6.65
C MET A 72 1.51 -15.80 7.28
N GLY A 73 0.94 -14.62 7.03
CA GLY A 73 -0.43 -14.24 7.36
C GLY A 73 -0.63 -12.78 7.80
N PRO A 74 0.21 -12.22 8.70
CA PRO A 74 -0.05 -10.92 9.32
C PRO A 74 -0.17 -9.77 8.32
N ARG A 75 0.65 -9.77 7.26
CA ARG A 75 0.61 -8.73 6.22
C ARG A 75 -0.59 -8.86 5.30
N ILE A 76 -1.02 -10.09 4.97
CA ILE A 76 -2.23 -10.35 4.18
C ILE A 76 -3.45 -9.73 4.85
N LEU A 77 -3.63 -10.02 6.15
CA LEU A 77 -4.78 -9.55 6.91
C LEU A 77 -4.73 -8.04 7.09
N SER A 78 -3.57 -7.49 7.42
CA SER A 78 -3.42 -6.05 7.64
C SER A 78 -3.63 -5.26 6.35
N PHE A 79 -2.97 -5.64 5.26
CA PHE A 79 -3.10 -4.95 3.99
C PHE A 79 -4.50 -5.15 3.39
N GLY A 80 -5.06 -6.35 3.51
CA GLY A 80 -6.44 -6.64 3.11
C GLY A 80 -7.43 -5.72 3.81
N LEU A 81 -7.43 -5.72 5.15
CA LEU A 81 -8.37 -4.95 5.98
C LEU A 81 -8.23 -3.45 5.81
N PHE A 82 -7.02 -2.89 5.85
CA PHE A 82 -6.87 -1.46 5.65
C PHE A 82 -7.09 -1.07 4.19
N GLY A 83 -6.65 -1.90 3.24
CA GLY A 83 -6.86 -1.69 1.81
C GLY A 83 -8.32 -1.67 1.37
N THR A 84 -9.21 -2.41 2.04
CA THR A 84 -10.66 -2.33 1.77
C THR A 84 -11.28 -1.03 2.28
N LEU A 85 -10.75 -0.47 3.36
CA LEU A 85 -11.21 0.79 3.96
C LEU A 85 -10.72 2.02 3.18
N LEU A 86 -9.63 1.91 2.43
CA LEU A 86 -9.07 3.02 1.67
C LEU A 86 -10.03 3.65 0.64
N PRO A 87 -10.72 2.87 -0.22
CA PRO A 87 -11.68 3.42 -1.16
C PRO A 87 -12.80 4.23 -0.48
N ASP A 88 -13.21 3.82 0.72
CA ASP A 88 -14.26 4.50 1.49
C ASP A 88 -13.73 5.77 2.14
N VAL A 89 -12.54 5.73 2.74
CA VAL A 89 -11.85 6.92 3.26
C VAL A 89 -11.57 7.93 2.13
N GLN A 90 -11.25 7.46 0.92
CA GLN A 90 -11.03 8.30 -0.25
C GLN A 90 -12.31 8.94 -0.80
N ARG A 91 -13.48 8.33 -0.60
CA ARG A 91 -14.75 9.00 -0.92
C ARG A 91 -14.99 10.21 -0.02
N VAL A 92 -14.54 10.14 1.23
CA VAL A 92 -14.71 11.21 2.22
C VAL A 92 -13.59 12.25 2.11
N PHE A 93 -12.35 11.82 1.97
CA PHE A 93 -11.16 12.68 1.85
C PHE A 93 -10.66 12.67 0.40
N SER A 94 -10.71 13.83 -0.26
CA SER A 94 -10.23 13.99 -1.64
C SER A 94 -8.70 13.86 -1.73
N LEU A 95 -8.24 12.61 -1.72
CA LEU A 95 -6.85 12.12 -1.68
C LEU A 95 -6.06 12.37 -2.99
N ARG A 96 -6.46 13.36 -3.78
CA ARG A 96 -5.82 13.69 -5.07
C ARG A 96 -4.53 14.49 -4.92
N ARG A 97 -4.28 15.16 -3.79
CA ARG A 97 -3.03 15.91 -3.61
C ARG A 97 -1.90 14.99 -3.15
N PRO A 98 -0.68 15.14 -3.69
CA PRO A 98 0.47 14.33 -3.32
C PRO A 98 0.78 14.40 -1.81
N LEU A 99 0.50 15.54 -1.16
CA LEU A 99 0.67 15.70 0.29
C LEU A 99 -0.29 14.82 1.10
N TYR A 100 -1.58 14.78 0.73
CA TYR A 100 -2.55 13.90 1.40
C TYR A 100 -2.27 12.42 1.11
N GLN A 101 -1.73 12.11 -0.06
CA GLN A 101 -1.31 10.76 -0.40
C GLN A 101 -0.15 10.29 0.48
N GLY A 102 0.87 11.14 0.70
CA GLY A 102 1.96 10.85 1.63
C GLY A 102 1.47 10.65 3.07
N GLY A 103 0.55 11.51 3.52
CA GLY A 103 -0.11 11.36 4.82
C GLY A 103 -0.88 10.04 4.95
N ALA A 104 -1.65 9.66 3.94
CA ALA A 104 -2.36 8.38 3.93
C ALA A 104 -1.40 7.19 3.97
N ILE A 105 -0.32 7.21 3.18
CA ILE A 105 0.72 6.16 3.23
C ILE A 105 1.31 6.04 4.62
N PHE A 106 1.59 7.17 5.28
CA PHE A 106 2.08 7.16 6.65
C PHE A 106 1.06 6.55 7.62
N PHE A 107 -0.19 7.04 7.63
CA PHE A 107 -1.22 6.55 8.55
C PHE A 107 -1.55 5.07 8.33
N ILE A 108 -1.74 4.64 7.09
CA ILE A 108 -2.02 3.24 6.74
C ILE A 108 -0.81 2.36 7.02
N GLY A 109 0.41 2.86 6.77
CA GLY A 109 1.65 2.18 7.14
C GLY A 109 1.77 1.93 8.64
N VAL A 110 1.47 2.95 9.45
CA VAL A 110 1.45 2.81 10.92
C VAL A 110 0.38 1.81 11.35
N LEU A 111 -0.85 1.95 10.87
CA LEU A 111 -1.97 1.06 11.21
C LEU A 111 -1.70 -0.40 10.82
N THR A 112 -1.20 -0.63 9.61
CA THR A 112 -0.84 -1.97 9.12
C THR A 112 0.31 -2.57 9.92
N ALA A 113 1.31 -1.79 10.31
CA ALA A 113 2.41 -2.22 11.17
C ALA A 113 1.92 -2.60 12.58
N VAL A 114 1.06 -1.77 13.18
CA VAL A 114 0.43 -2.04 14.49
C VAL A 114 -0.35 -3.35 14.45
N LEU A 115 -1.23 -3.51 13.46
CA LEU A 115 -2.08 -4.70 13.37
C LEU A 115 -1.26 -5.96 13.05
N SER A 116 -0.28 -5.87 12.14
CA SER A 116 0.62 -6.98 11.84
C SER A 116 1.42 -7.41 13.06
N TYR A 117 1.88 -6.45 13.86
CA TYR A 117 2.59 -6.72 15.11
C TYR A 117 1.68 -7.36 16.15
N LEU A 118 0.45 -6.85 16.34
CA LEU A 118 -0.54 -7.46 17.24
C LEU A 118 -0.83 -8.91 16.84
N LEU A 119 -1.08 -9.16 15.55
CA LEU A 119 -1.30 -10.51 15.01
C LEU A 119 -0.09 -11.43 15.21
N ALA A 120 1.13 -10.92 15.01
CA ALA A 120 2.35 -11.67 15.27
C ALA A 120 2.54 -11.96 16.77
N SER A 121 2.25 -11.00 17.65
CA SER A 121 2.40 -11.14 19.10
C SER A 121 1.42 -12.13 19.72
N LEU A 122 0.21 -12.23 19.17
CA LEU A 122 -0.80 -13.23 19.57
C LEU A 122 -0.39 -14.66 19.20
N ARG A 123 0.55 -14.83 18.25
CA ARG A 123 0.94 -16.13 17.71
C ARG A 123 2.09 -16.82 18.48
N ILE A 124 2.50 -16.27 19.63
CA ILE A 124 3.45 -16.91 20.55
C ILE A 124 4.83 -17.11 19.92
N GLU A 125 5.49 -16.03 19.49
CA GLU A 125 6.95 -16.01 19.37
C GLU A 125 7.43 -14.56 19.41
N GLY A 126 7.98 -14.18 20.56
CA GLY A 126 8.49 -12.85 20.87
C GLY A 126 9.75 -12.50 20.09
N GLY A 127 9.63 -12.35 18.78
CA GLY A 127 10.68 -11.72 17.97
C GLY A 127 10.87 -10.28 18.44
N ARG A 128 12.06 -9.95 18.98
CA ARG A 128 12.49 -8.58 19.23
C ARG A 128 12.64 -7.83 17.89
N ILE A 129 11.51 -7.44 17.32
CA ILE A 129 11.48 -6.52 16.19
C ILE A 129 11.55 -5.12 16.80
N SER A 130 12.54 -4.32 16.40
CA SER A 130 12.68 -2.94 16.85
C SER A 130 11.45 -2.12 16.46
N LEU A 131 10.48 -2.03 17.38
CA LEU A 131 9.17 -1.41 17.19
C LEU A 131 9.29 -0.01 16.59
N LEU A 132 10.23 0.80 17.07
CA LEU A 132 10.48 2.14 16.56
C LEU A 132 10.90 2.19 15.08
N ILE A 133 11.68 1.22 14.62
CA ILE A 133 12.18 1.18 13.24
C ILE A 133 11.07 0.74 12.28
N LEU A 134 10.25 -0.24 12.68
CA LEU A 134 9.17 -0.78 11.85
C LEU A 134 7.91 0.11 11.86
N PHE A 135 7.56 0.71 13.01
CA PHE A 135 6.33 1.49 13.18
C PHE A 135 6.45 2.93 12.70
N LEU A 136 7.63 3.54 12.89
CA LEU A 136 7.79 4.98 12.64
C LEU A 136 8.64 5.23 11.40
N TRP A 137 9.82 4.63 11.31
CA TRP A 137 10.74 4.95 10.22
C TRP A 137 10.28 4.39 8.88
N GLN A 138 9.88 3.12 8.81
CA GLN A 138 9.46 2.50 7.54
C GLN A 138 8.22 3.17 6.90
N PRO A 139 7.12 3.48 7.63
CA PRO A 139 6.00 4.24 7.09
C PRO A 139 6.36 5.68 6.73
N LEU A 140 7.26 6.33 7.48
CA LEU A 140 7.69 7.70 7.21
C LEU A 140 8.51 7.81 5.93
N TYR A 141 9.48 6.90 5.72
CA TYR A 141 10.22 6.79 4.47
C TYR A 141 9.30 6.48 3.29
N SER A 142 8.34 5.58 3.48
CA SER A 142 7.37 5.22 2.44
C SER A 142 6.42 6.38 2.12
N GLY A 143 6.04 7.18 3.11
CA GLY A 143 5.18 8.35 2.94
C GLY A 143 5.87 9.51 2.21
N ILE A 144 7.19 9.65 2.36
CA ILE A 144 8.01 10.64 1.63
C ILE A 144 8.25 10.18 0.18
N LEU A 145 8.58 8.91 -0.03
CA LEU A 145 8.84 8.34 -1.35
C LEU A 145 7.57 8.05 -2.15
N GLY A 146 6.45 7.83 -1.47
CA GLY A 146 5.18 7.43 -2.07
C GLY A 146 4.64 8.40 -3.13
N PRO A 147 4.56 9.71 -2.84
CA PRO A 147 4.15 10.71 -3.82
C PRO A 147 5.08 10.83 -5.03
N LEU A 148 6.38 10.54 -4.85
CA LEU A 148 7.35 10.51 -5.96
C LEU A 148 7.11 9.32 -6.87
N PHE A 149 6.85 8.13 -6.31
CA PHE A 149 6.54 6.92 -7.07
C PHE A 149 5.13 6.90 -7.66
N SER A 150 4.18 7.65 -7.09
CA SER A 150 2.80 7.67 -7.59
C SER A 150 2.64 8.42 -8.93
N LEU A 151 3.57 9.33 -9.25
CA LEU A 151 3.61 10.06 -10.51
C LEU A 151 3.93 9.16 -11.72
N PRO A 152 5.04 8.40 -11.76
CA PRO A 152 5.34 7.50 -12.88
C PRO A 152 4.33 6.36 -12.98
N VAL A 153 3.84 5.81 -11.85
CA VAL A 153 2.80 4.77 -11.85
C VAL A 153 1.48 5.32 -12.41
N GLY A 154 1.09 6.53 -12.04
CA GLY A 154 -0.12 7.19 -12.56
C GLY A 154 -0.05 7.53 -14.05
N TRP A 155 1.14 7.87 -14.54
CA TRP A 155 1.42 8.06 -15.96
C TRP A 155 1.34 6.74 -16.73
N TRP A 156 2.01 5.68 -16.24
CA TRP A 156 2.02 4.35 -16.85
C TRP A 156 0.64 3.66 -16.88
N MET A 157 -0.13 3.82 -15.80
CA MET A 157 -1.51 3.34 -15.72
C MET A 157 -2.48 4.13 -16.60
N HIS A 158 -2.04 5.26 -17.19
CA HIS A 158 -2.87 6.18 -17.96
C HIS A 158 -4.14 6.63 -17.19
N MET A 159 -4.06 6.64 -15.86
CA MET A 159 -5.12 7.09 -14.94
C MET A 159 -5.12 8.61 -14.76
N ASN A 160 -4.20 9.33 -15.41
CA ASN A 160 -4.10 10.78 -15.37
C ASN A 160 -5.07 11.50 -16.34
N ARG A 161 -5.91 10.76 -17.07
CA ARG A 161 -6.91 11.34 -17.97
C ARG A 161 -8.31 11.11 -17.42
N LYS A 162 -8.96 12.21 -17.03
CA LYS A 162 -10.41 12.43 -16.93
C LYS A 162 -11.25 11.14 -17.05
N SER A 163 -11.66 10.56 -15.93
CA SER A 163 -12.92 9.81 -15.93
C SER A 163 -13.55 9.85 -14.55
N ARG A 164 -14.34 10.90 -14.35
CA ARG A 164 -15.67 10.79 -13.77
C ARG A 164 -16.46 11.94 -14.36
N ASN A 165 -17.20 11.63 -15.43
CA ASN A 165 -18.41 12.35 -15.76
C ASN A 165 -19.37 12.05 -14.60
N PRO A 166 -19.63 12.98 -13.66
CA PRO A 166 -20.60 12.74 -12.62
C PRO A 166 -21.97 12.97 -13.25
N TYR A 167 -22.77 11.91 -13.34
CA TYR A 167 -24.19 11.94 -13.71
C TYR A 167 -24.49 12.34 -15.16
N GLY A 168 -24.82 11.32 -15.95
CA GLY A 168 -25.69 11.49 -17.10
C GLY A 168 -27.00 12.14 -16.66
N ARG A 169 -27.42 13.11 -17.47
CA ARG A 169 -28.77 13.67 -17.62
C ARG A 169 -29.86 12.88 -16.86
N GLY A 170 -30.45 13.50 -15.84
CA GLY A 170 -31.84 13.23 -15.52
C GLY A 170 -32.74 13.63 -16.72
N PRO A 171 -33.86 12.94 -16.94
CA PRO A 171 -34.72 13.20 -18.08
C PRO A 171 -35.31 14.61 -17.99
N ARG A 172 -35.19 15.38 -19.06
CA ARG A 172 -36.01 16.57 -19.30
C ARG A 172 -37.35 16.08 -19.84
N PHE A 173 -38.38 16.12 -19.01
CA PHE A 173 -39.77 16.29 -19.42
C PHE A 173 -40.44 17.19 -18.39
#